data_AF-A0A7X5D6K8-F1
#
_entry.id   AF-A0A7X5D6K8-F1
#
_cell.length_a   1.000
_cell.length_b   1.000
_cell.length_c   1.000
_cell.angle_alpha   90.00
_cell.angle_beta   90.00
_cell.angle_gamma   90.00
#
_symmetry.space_group_name_H-M   'P 1'
#
loop_
_entity.id
_entity.type
_entity.pdbx_description
1 polymer ?
#
loop_
_entity_poly.entity_id
_entity_poly.type
_entity_poly.pdbx_seq_one_letter_code
_entity_poly.pdbx_strand_id
1 'polypeptide(L)'
;MSTKKIKKSIVSMKIITIVHGKSEYCICKSIQSNLRLKQEIIARDKGKSSIQINGIMDFLNTDKRFKSIDTFKRYFPDIEYKNKELINFYLFIIMDVDDCDTNIKEKFKNKSLFKNHWLYQYIIPIYNDPNLEKTMKDAGILIHKKKDYITIFPTNHGDLDIKIAEELLEKLKNCKSTNLNEYIEYCILIAKNLI
;
A
#
# COMPACT_ATOMS: atom_id res chain seq x y z
N MET A 1 -21.90 -35.43 -22.36
CA MET A 1 -21.28 -34.10 -22.42
C MET A 1 -21.16 -33.55 -21.01
N SER A 2 -20.00 -33.69 -20.38
CA SER A 2 -19.77 -33.07 -19.06
C SER A 2 -19.41 -31.61 -19.26
N THR A 3 -20.31 -30.71 -18.89
CA THR A 3 -20.04 -29.28 -18.81
C THR A 3 -18.99 -29.04 -17.72
N LYS A 4 -17.72 -28.91 -18.13
CA LYS A 4 -16.66 -28.32 -17.29
C LYS A 4 -17.13 -26.92 -16.91
N LYS A 5 -17.65 -26.76 -15.68
CA LYS A 5 -17.81 -25.44 -15.06
C LYS A 5 -16.42 -24.81 -15.06
N ILE A 6 -16.19 -23.84 -15.94
CA ILE A 6 -15.01 -22.99 -15.90
C ILE A 6 -15.07 -22.30 -14.54
N LYS A 7 -14.21 -22.73 -13.61
CA LYS A 7 -14.07 -22.11 -12.29
C LYS A 7 -13.59 -20.69 -12.59
N LYS A 8 -14.49 -19.71 -12.48
CA LYS A 8 -14.14 -18.28 -12.56
C LYS A 8 -12.93 -18.08 -11.65
N SER A 9 -11.79 -17.63 -12.18
CA SER A 9 -10.64 -17.33 -11.33
C SER A 9 -11.10 -16.25 -10.37
N ILE A 10 -11.18 -16.61 -9.09
CA ILE A 10 -11.49 -15.65 -8.05
C ILE A 10 -10.24 -14.79 -7.96
N VAL A 11 -10.34 -13.52 -8.36
CA VAL A 11 -9.26 -12.55 -8.17
C VAL A 11 -9.04 -12.47 -6.65
N SER A 12 -7.87 -12.97 -6.21
CA SER A 12 -7.46 -12.91 -4.81
C SER A 12 -6.94 -11.52 -4.49
N MET A 13 -7.19 -11.09 -3.25
CA MET A 13 -6.59 -9.86 -2.72
C MET A 13 -5.15 -10.17 -2.35
N LYS A 14 -4.21 -9.40 -2.90
CA LYS A 14 -2.76 -9.56 -2.68
C LYS A 14 -2.13 -8.39 -1.94
N ILE A 15 -2.89 -7.31 -1.75
CA ILE A 15 -2.41 -6.06 -1.16
C ILE A 15 -3.40 -5.56 -0.11
N ILE A 16 -2.87 -5.23 1.06
CA ILE A 16 -3.47 -4.25 1.97
C ILE A 16 -2.48 -3.10 2.11
N THR A 17 -2.99 -1.86 2.14
CA THR A 17 -2.16 -0.69 2.38
C THR A 17 -2.69 0.12 3.55
N ILE A 18 -1.84 0.44 4.52
CA ILE A 18 -2.11 1.43 5.58
C ILE A 18 -1.38 2.71 5.19
N VAL A 19 -2.07 3.83 5.16
CA VAL A 19 -1.49 5.11 4.71
C VAL A 19 -1.51 6.18 5.78
N HIS A 20 -0.51 7.06 5.76
CA HIS A 20 -0.39 8.20 6.67
C HIS A 20 -1.60 9.11 6.60
N GLY A 21 -1.90 9.68 5.43
CA GLY A 21 -2.95 10.68 5.29
C GLY A 21 -3.61 10.70 3.92
N LYS A 22 -4.16 11.86 3.56
CA LYS A 22 -4.98 12.02 2.37
C LYS A 22 -4.18 11.88 1.07
N SER A 23 -2.96 12.39 1.05
CA SER A 23 -2.11 12.43 -0.15
C SER A 23 -1.76 11.00 -0.61
N GLU A 24 -1.28 10.15 0.31
CA GLU A 24 -0.97 8.74 0.06
C GLU A 24 -2.24 7.96 -0.30
N TYR A 25 -3.35 8.24 0.39
CA TYR A 25 -4.65 7.62 0.09
C TYR A 25 -5.08 7.89 -1.36
N CYS A 26 -4.92 9.13 -1.85
CA CYS A 26 -5.24 9.48 -3.24
C CYS A 26 -4.37 8.71 -4.24
N ILE A 27 -3.05 8.63 -4.02
CA ILE A 27 -2.16 7.84 -4.87
C ILE A 27 -2.60 6.37 -4.89
N CYS A 28 -2.81 5.76 -3.72
CA CYS A 28 -3.21 4.36 -3.64
C CYS A 28 -4.56 4.11 -4.33
N LYS A 29 -5.53 5.02 -4.19
CA LYS A 29 -6.82 4.93 -4.88
C LYS A 29 -6.69 5.05 -6.39
N SER A 30 -5.85 5.96 -6.87
CA SER A 30 -5.56 6.10 -8.30
C SER A 30 -4.97 4.80 -8.84
N ILE A 31 -3.90 4.28 -8.22
CA ILE A 31 -3.25 3.02 -8.62
C ILE A 31 -4.24 1.85 -8.58
N GLN A 32 -4.98 1.67 -7.49
CA GLN A 32 -6.01 0.63 -7.37
C GLN A 32 -7.01 0.68 -8.53
N SER A 33 -7.52 1.88 -8.85
CA SER A 33 -8.56 2.04 -9.87
C SER A 33 -8.05 1.85 -11.30
N ASN A 34 -6.87 2.37 -11.61
CA ASN A 34 -6.23 2.28 -12.93
C ASN A 34 -5.75 0.86 -13.22
N LEU A 35 -5.24 0.15 -12.21
CA LEU A 35 -4.73 -1.21 -12.34
C LEU A 35 -5.76 -2.31 -12.06
N ARG A 36 -7.02 -1.93 -11.76
CA ARG A 36 -8.12 -2.86 -11.44
C ARG A 36 -7.78 -3.85 -10.30
N LEU A 37 -7.01 -3.37 -9.32
CA LEU A 37 -6.51 -4.21 -8.24
C LEU A 37 -7.57 -4.46 -7.18
N LYS A 38 -7.66 -5.72 -6.75
CA LYS A 38 -8.36 -6.08 -5.51
C LYS A 38 -7.41 -5.82 -4.33
N GLN A 39 -7.57 -4.64 -3.74
CA GLN A 39 -6.75 -4.11 -2.66
C GLN A 39 -7.62 -3.45 -1.60
N GLU A 40 -7.26 -3.56 -0.32
CA GLU A 40 -7.85 -2.75 0.75
C GLU A 40 -6.92 -1.59 1.10
N ILE A 41 -7.46 -0.37 1.20
CA ILE A 41 -6.70 0.83 1.58
C ILE A 41 -7.28 1.37 2.88
N ILE A 42 -6.47 1.29 3.94
CA ILE A 42 -6.82 1.67 5.29
C ILE A 42 -6.20 3.03 5.60
N ALA A 43 -7.06 3.99 5.89
CA ALA A 43 -6.68 5.32 6.34
C ALA A 43 -7.64 5.74 7.46
N ARG A 44 -7.14 6.45 8.47
CA ARG A 44 -8.02 7.01 9.51
C ARG A 44 -8.93 8.07 8.89
N ASP A 45 -10.24 7.90 9.05
CA ASP A 45 -11.26 8.79 8.47
C ASP A 45 -11.11 9.04 6.96
N LYS A 46 -10.68 8.03 6.19
CA LYS A 46 -10.36 8.15 4.74
C LYS A 46 -9.27 9.21 4.45
N GLY A 47 -8.31 9.33 5.37
CA GLY A 47 -7.16 10.23 5.30
C GLY A 47 -7.41 11.62 5.85
N LYS A 48 -8.55 11.88 6.52
CA LYS A 48 -8.80 13.18 7.17
C LYS A 48 -7.91 13.39 8.40
N SER A 49 -7.52 12.31 9.06
CA SER A 49 -6.63 12.31 10.21
C SER A 49 -5.46 11.38 9.93
N SER A 50 -4.27 11.75 10.41
CA SER A 50 -3.06 10.99 10.12
C SER A 50 -2.91 9.77 11.02
N ILE A 51 -2.41 8.67 10.46
CA ILE A 51 -1.77 7.59 11.22
C ILE A 51 -0.28 7.92 11.27
N GLN A 52 0.23 8.26 12.45
CA GLN A 52 1.66 8.53 12.64
C GLN A 52 2.44 7.22 12.85
N ILE A 53 3.75 7.24 12.59
CA ILE A 53 4.63 6.10 12.84
C ILE A 53 4.62 5.70 14.31
N ASN A 54 4.59 6.67 15.22
CA ASN A 54 4.50 6.40 16.66
C ASN A 54 3.22 5.62 17.05
N GLY A 55 2.14 5.78 16.30
CA GLY A 55 0.87 5.08 16.54
C GLY A 55 0.65 3.81 15.71
N ILE A 56 1.58 3.44 14.82
CA ILE A 56 1.34 2.32 13.89
C ILE A 56 1.31 0.97 14.59
N MET A 57 2.16 0.77 15.60
CA MET A 57 2.21 -0.50 16.32
C MET A 57 0.97 -0.68 17.20
N ASP A 58 0.53 0.41 17.86
CA ASP A 58 -0.72 0.42 18.61
C ASP A 58 -1.92 0.16 17.68
N PHE A 59 -1.93 0.77 16.49
CA PHE A 59 -2.95 0.51 15.49
C PHE A 59 -3.01 -0.98 15.11
N LEU A 60 -1.87 -1.61 14.78
CA LEU A 60 -1.81 -3.02 14.42
C LEU A 60 -2.24 -3.94 15.58
N ASN A 61 -1.87 -3.60 16.82
CA ASN A 61 -2.19 -4.42 18.00
C ASN A 61 -3.65 -4.27 18.47
N THR A 62 -4.26 -3.11 18.25
CA THR A 62 -5.62 -2.80 18.74
C THR A 62 -6.70 -3.07 17.70
N ASP A 63 -6.39 -2.94 16.41
CA ASP A 63 -7.35 -3.21 15.34
C ASP A 63 -7.60 -4.72 15.21
N LYS A 64 -8.88 -5.11 15.36
CA LYS A 64 -9.32 -6.51 15.36
C LYS A 64 -8.91 -7.25 14.08
N ARG A 65 -8.78 -6.55 12.95
CA ARG A 65 -8.39 -7.12 11.65
C ARG A 65 -6.96 -7.66 11.68
N PHE A 66 -6.09 -7.05 12.47
CA PHE A 66 -4.65 -7.38 12.53
C PHE A 66 -4.26 -8.15 13.79
N LYS A 67 -5.18 -8.40 14.72
CA LYS A 67 -4.90 -9.04 16.01
C LYS A 67 -4.38 -10.49 15.90
N SER A 68 -4.91 -11.30 14.98
CA SER A 68 -4.46 -12.67 14.76
C SER A 68 -4.74 -13.14 13.33
N ILE A 69 -4.09 -14.23 12.91
CA ILE A 69 -4.32 -14.83 11.60
C ILE A 69 -5.80 -15.24 11.39
N ASP A 70 -6.48 -15.73 12.44
CA ASP A 70 -7.87 -16.18 12.34
C ASP A 70 -8.86 -15.02 12.23
N THR A 71 -8.62 -13.90 12.91
CA THR A 71 -9.44 -12.70 12.70
C THR A 71 -9.16 -12.11 11.33
N PHE A 72 -7.88 -12.02 10.93
CA PHE A 72 -7.46 -11.52 9.64
C PHE A 72 -8.15 -12.25 8.47
N LYS A 73 -8.14 -13.59 8.48
CA LYS A 73 -8.81 -14.41 7.45
C LYS A 73 -10.31 -14.20 7.38
N ARG A 74 -10.97 -13.89 8.51
CA ARG A 74 -12.41 -13.58 8.52
C ARG A 74 -12.72 -12.22 7.93
N TYR A 75 -11.86 -11.23 8.17
CA TYR A 75 -12.02 -9.89 7.60
C TYR A 75 -11.60 -9.80 6.14
N PHE A 76 -10.61 -10.59 5.73
CA PHE A 76 -10.05 -10.60 4.38
C PHE A 76 -10.11 -12.02 3.76
N PRO A 77 -11.32 -12.56 3.51
CA PRO A 77 -11.49 -13.93 3.02
C PRO A 77 -10.94 -14.15 1.61
N ASP A 78 -10.69 -13.05 0.89
CA ASP A 78 -10.15 -13.05 -0.47
C ASP A 78 -8.62 -13.16 -0.53
N ILE A 79 -7.93 -13.05 0.61
CA ILE A 79 -6.50 -13.29 0.70
C ILE A 79 -6.27 -14.80 0.78
N GLU A 80 -5.43 -15.30 -0.12
CA GLU A 80 -5.16 -16.73 -0.20
C GLU A 80 -4.27 -17.20 0.95
N TYR A 81 -4.70 -18.28 1.61
CA TYR A 81 -3.95 -18.90 2.70
C TYR A 81 -3.76 -20.39 2.42
N LYS A 82 -2.50 -20.82 2.26
CA LYS A 82 -2.11 -22.20 1.99
C LYS A 82 -0.84 -22.54 2.75
N ASN A 83 -0.69 -23.80 3.16
CA ASN A 83 0.51 -24.30 3.86
C ASN A 83 0.92 -23.44 5.07
N LYS A 84 -0.07 -22.92 5.79
CA LYS A 84 0.08 -22.01 6.94
C LYS A 84 0.59 -20.59 6.62
N GLU A 85 0.61 -20.19 5.35
CA GLU A 85 1.13 -18.91 4.88
C GLU A 85 0.13 -18.15 4.00
N LEU A 86 0.25 -16.82 3.97
CA LEU A 86 -0.48 -15.95 3.05
C LEU A 86 0.27 -15.92 1.72
N ILE A 87 -0.41 -16.28 0.63
CA ILE A 87 0.23 -16.48 -0.68
C ILE A 87 0.25 -15.17 -1.45
N ASN A 88 1.45 -14.75 -1.89
CA ASN A 88 1.67 -13.52 -2.67
C ASN A 88 0.92 -12.34 -2.07
N PHE A 89 1.04 -12.16 -0.75
CA PHE A 89 0.37 -11.12 0.00
C PHE A 89 1.40 -10.20 0.65
N TYR A 90 1.19 -8.89 0.51
CA TYR A 90 1.93 -7.90 1.28
C TYR A 90 1.02 -6.86 1.94
N LEU A 91 1.43 -6.45 3.13
CA LEU A 91 0.91 -5.30 3.86
C LEU A 91 1.88 -4.13 3.70
N PHE A 92 1.53 -3.18 2.84
CA PHE A 92 2.32 -1.96 2.68
C PHE A 92 1.89 -0.93 3.72
N ILE A 93 2.85 -0.32 4.41
CA ILE A 93 2.59 0.73 5.39
C ILE A 93 3.31 1.98 4.90
N ILE A 94 2.57 2.95 4.33
CA ILE A 94 3.13 4.13 3.68
C ILE A 94 3.04 5.33 4.61
N MET A 95 4.19 5.83 5.07
CA MET A 95 4.28 6.85 6.10
C MET A 95 5.26 7.97 5.77
N ASP A 96 4.90 9.18 6.17
CA ASP A 96 5.84 10.29 6.31
C ASP A 96 6.69 10.09 7.57
N VAL A 97 7.96 10.51 7.52
CA VAL A 97 8.94 10.32 8.61
C VAL A 97 9.42 11.65 9.22
N ASP A 98 8.64 12.72 9.07
CA ASP A 98 8.94 14.05 9.61
C ASP A 98 8.52 14.23 11.08
N ASP A 99 7.50 13.49 11.52
CA ASP A 99 6.90 13.59 12.86
C ASP A 99 7.20 12.36 13.76
N CYS A 100 8.46 11.92 13.77
CA CYS A 100 8.91 10.86 14.67
C CYS A 100 10.39 10.98 15.06
N ASP A 101 10.74 10.39 16.21
CA ASP A 101 12.12 10.37 16.69
C ASP A 101 13.03 9.57 15.75
N THR A 102 14.30 9.97 15.63
CA THR A 102 15.30 9.31 14.77
C THR A 102 15.37 7.80 14.99
N ASN A 103 15.27 7.34 16.25
CA ASN A 103 15.28 5.91 16.56
C ASN A 103 14.05 5.17 15.99
N ILE A 104 12.87 5.76 16.09
CA ILE A 104 11.63 5.18 15.56
C ILE A 104 11.65 5.20 14.02
N LYS A 105 12.11 6.31 13.44
CA LYS A 105 12.35 6.44 12.00
C LYS A 105 13.23 5.31 11.47
N GLU A 106 14.40 5.10 12.07
CA GLU A 106 15.31 4.04 11.63
C GLU A 106 14.70 2.65 11.80
N LYS A 107 14.01 2.38 12.93
CA LYS A 107 13.30 1.11 13.15
C LYS A 107 12.19 0.86 12.13
N PHE A 108 11.50 1.90 11.68
CA PHE A 108 10.49 1.80 10.64
C PHE A 108 11.15 1.50 9.29
N LYS A 109 12.16 2.28 8.89
CA LYS A 109 12.88 2.11 7.60
C LYS A 109 13.53 0.73 7.48
N ASN A 110 14.14 0.23 8.55
CA ASN A 110 14.76 -1.11 8.56
C ASN A 110 13.79 -2.24 8.97
N LYS A 111 12.49 -1.96 9.06
CA LYS A 111 11.40 -2.91 9.39
C LYS A 111 11.45 -3.50 10.82
N SER A 112 12.49 -3.24 11.62
CA SER A 112 12.62 -3.81 12.98
C SER A 112 11.55 -3.34 13.96
N LEU A 113 10.83 -2.25 13.66
CA LEU A 113 9.65 -1.81 14.43
C LEU A 113 8.58 -2.90 14.53
N PHE A 114 8.46 -3.76 13.51
CA PHE A 114 7.41 -4.77 13.41
C PHE A 114 7.84 -6.17 13.84
N LYS A 115 9.08 -6.35 14.34
CA LYS A 115 9.71 -7.66 14.57
C LYS A 115 8.89 -8.65 15.40
N ASN A 116 8.04 -8.15 16.31
CA ASN A 116 7.23 -8.96 17.21
C ASN A 116 5.80 -9.17 16.70
N HIS A 117 5.44 -8.61 15.54
CA HIS A 117 4.10 -8.75 14.96
C HIS A 117 4.01 -10.00 14.09
N TRP A 118 2.90 -10.75 14.14
CA TRP A 118 2.76 -11.99 13.34
C TRP A 118 2.72 -11.73 11.82
N LEU A 119 2.37 -10.52 11.39
CA LEU A 119 2.47 -10.09 9.99
C LEU A 119 3.88 -9.67 9.56
N TYR A 120 4.90 -9.76 10.44
CA TYR A 120 6.25 -9.24 10.18
C TYR A 120 6.77 -9.61 8.78
N GLN A 121 6.68 -10.88 8.37
CA GLN A 121 7.18 -11.31 7.07
C GLN A 121 6.46 -10.67 5.87
N TYR A 122 5.21 -10.25 6.04
CA TYR A 122 4.38 -9.64 4.99
C TYR A 122 4.39 -8.11 5.00
N ILE A 123 4.90 -7.47 6.07
CA ILE A 123 4.94 -6.01 6.18
C ILE A 123 6.07 -5.45 5.32
N ILE A 124 5.75 -4.49 4.45
CA ILE A 124 6.71 -3.69 3.70
C ILE A 124 6.55 -2.23 4.13
N PRO A 125 7.45 -1.68 4.97
CA PRO A 125 7.41 -0.27 5.32
C PRO A 125 7.82 0.57 4.13
N ILE A 126 6.99 1.56 3.80
CA ILE A 126 7.27 2.55 2.78
C ILE A 126 7.40 3.91 3.47
N TYR A 127 8.55 4.56 3.32
CA TYR A 127 8.81 5.86 3.93
C TYR A 127 8.84 6.96 2.87
N ASN A 128 8.40 8.16 3.23
CA ASN A 128 8.64 9.39 2.49
C ASN A 128 9.42 10.34 3.40
N ASP A 129 10.66 10.67 3.05
CA ASP A 129 11.61 11.39 3.91
C ASP A 129 11.91 12.79 3.36
N PRO A 130 11.43 13.88 4.00
CA PRO A 130 10.66 13.94 5.23
C PRO A 130 9.17 13.60 5.06
N ASN A 131 8.59 13.82 3.87
CA ASN A 131 7.18 13.56 3.58
C ASN A 131 6.91 13.36 2.08
N LEU A 132 5.67 12.99 1.75
CA LEU A 132 5.26 12.72 0.38
C LEU A 132 5.37 13.94 -0.54
N GLU A 133 5.08 15.16 -0.07
CA GLU A 133 5.22 16.37 -0.91
C GLU A 133 6.66 16.58 -1.36
N LYS A 134 7.65 16.38 -0.48
CA LYS A 134 9.06 16.42 -0.85
C LYS A 134 9.40 15.30 -1.84
N THR A 135 8.89 14.09 -1.60
CA THR A 135 9.07 12.95 -2.51
C THR A 135 8.54 13.24 -3.91
N MET A 136 7.33 13.80 -4.02
CA MET A 136 6.74 14.18 -5.31
C MET A 136 7.56 15.26 -6.01
N LYS A 137 8.05 16.26 -5.28
CA LYS A 137 8.96 17.28 -5.82
C LYS A 137 10.26 16.66 -6.35
N ASP A 138 10.87 15.73 -5.61
CA ASP A 138 12.10 15.04 -6.01
C ASP A 138 11.87 14.14 -7.24
N ALA A 139 10.66 13.61 -7.40
CA ALA A 139 10.20 12.86 -8.56
C ALA A 139 9.82 13.76 -9.77
N GLY A 140 9.99 15.08 -9.66
CA GLY A 140 9.62 16.04 -10.71
C GLY A 140 8.11 16.22 -10.89
N ILE A 141 7.31 15.89 -9.89
CA ILE A 141 5.85 16.03 -9.87
C ILE A 141 5.49 17.30 -9.09
N LEU A 142 4.95 18.29 -9.80
CA LEU A 142 4.59 19.57 -9.21
C LEU A 142 3.26 19.48 -8.47
N ILE A 143 3.30 19.64 -7.14
CA ILE A 143 2.13 19.70 -6.26
C ILE A 143 2.14 21.05 -5.56
N HIS A 144 1.14 21.89 -5.84
CA HIS A 144 1.02 23.21 -5.23
C HIS A 144 0.08 23.19 -4.01
N LYS A 145 -0.97 22.37 -4.08
CA LYS A 145 -1.99 22.22 -3.04
C LYS A 145 -2.36 20.75 -2.87
N LYS A 146 -2.75 20.34 -1.66
CA LYS A 146 -3.18 18.94 -1.40
C LYS A 146 -4.34 18.47 -2.29
N LYS A 147 -5.18 19.38 -2.79
CA LYS A 147 -6.25 19.03 -3.74
C LYS A 147 -5.71 18.58 -5.11
N ASP A 148 -4.49 18.98 -5.47
CA ASP A 148 -3.90 18.68 -6.77
C ASP A 148 -3.63 17.18 -6.90
N TYR A 149 -3.46 16.44 -5.80
CA TYR A 149 -3.36 14.97 -5.82
C TYR A 149 -4.57 14.31 -6.50
N ILE A 150 -5.77 14.87 -6.39
CA ILE A 150 -6.97 14.31 -7.03
C ILE A 150 -6.88 14.49 -8.56
N THR A 151 -6.31 15.60 -9.01
CA THR A 151 -6.14 15.91 -10.44
C THR A 151 -4.95 15.18 -11.05
N ILE A 152 -3.83 15.10 -10.33
CA ILE A 152 -2.58 14.47 -10.77
C ILE A 152 -2.69 12.94 -10.72
N PHE A 153 -3.40 12.41 -9.72
CA PHE A 153 -3.66 10.99 -9.55
C PHE A 153 -5.17 10.72 -9.61
N PRO A 154 -5.80 10.86 -10.79
CA PRO A 154 -7.23 10.63 -10.94
C PRO A 154 -7.56 9.15 -10.78
N THR A 155 -8.81 8.88 -10.37
CA THR A 155 -9.35 7.52 -10.36
C THR A 155 -10.02 7.19 -11.68
N ASN A 156 -9.78 6.00 -12.20
CA ASN A 156 -10.31 5.56 -13.49
C ASN A 156 -11.46 4.56 -13.31
N HIS A 157 -12.54 4.77 -14.08
CA HIS A 157 -13.71 3.90 -14.13
C HIS A 157 -13.82 3.11 -15.45
N GLY A 158 -12.95 3.36 -16.44
CA GLY A 158 -12.87 2.70 -17.75
C GLY A 158 -11.86 1.55 -17.84
N ASP A 159 -11.15 1.40 -18.95
CA ASP A 159 -10.24 0.26 -19.13
C ASP A 159 -8.98 0.33 -18.25
N LEU A 160 -8.29 -0.81 -18.12
CA LEU A 160 -7.02 -0.93 -17.42
C LEU A 160 -6.00 0.07 -17.99
N ASP A 161 -5.45 0.94 -17.15
CA ASP A 161 -4.42 1.91 -17.52
C ASP A 161 -3.15 1.69 -16.71
N ILE A 162 -2.23 0.91 -17.28
CA ILE A 162 -0.95 0.60 -16.64
C ILE A 162 0.04 1.77 -16.76
N LYS A 163 -0.10 2.63 -17.77
CA LYS A 163 0.91 3.65 -18.10
C LYS A 163 1.09 4.65 -16.98
N ILE A 164 0.01 5.07 -16.32
CA ILE A 164 0.07 5.97 -15.16
C ILE A 164 0.95 5.40 -14.04
N ALA A 165 0.83 4.10 -13.76
CA ALA A 165 1.64 3.44 -12.74
C ALA A 165 3.10 3.29 -13.18
N GLU A 166 3.36 2.94 -14.45
CA GLU A 166 4.71 2.82 -15.01
C GLU A 166 5.44 4.18 -15.02
N GLU A 167 4.77 5.25 -15.45
CA GLU A 167 5.35 6.60 -15.43
C GLU A 167 5.68 7.08 -14.01
N LEU A 168 4.81 6.80 -13.04
CA LEU A 168 5.09 7.09 -11.65
C LEU A 168 6.28 6.26 -11.13
N LEU A 169 6.34 4.96 -11.49
CA LEU A 169 7.45 4.09 -11.10
C LEU A 169 8.79 4.62 -11.63
N GLU A 170 8.87 4.99 -12.91
CA GLU A 170 10.11 5.54 -13.50
C GLU A 170 10.56 6.82 -12.79
N LYS A 171 9.63 7.71 -12.45
CA LYS A 171 9.95 8.94 -11.70
C LYS A 171 10.48 8.65 -10.30
N LEU A 172 9.98 7.60 -9.64
CA LEU A 172 10.36 7.24 -8.27
C LEU A 172 11.68 6.46 -8.17
N LYS A 173 12.13 5.77 -9.24
CA LYS A 173 13.36 4.93 -9.21
C LYS A 173 14.62 5.65 -8.71
N ASN A 174 14.71 6.96 -8.94
CA ASN A 174 15.88 7.76 -8.55
C ASN A 174 15.69 8.55 -7.25
N CYS A 175 14.52 8.45 -6.61
CA CYS A 175 14.21 9.18 -5.39
C CYS A 175 14.81 8.46 -4.18
N LYS A 176 15.90 9.00 -3.61
CA LYS A 176 16.54 8.45 -2.39
C LYS A 176 15.73 8.73 -1.11
N SER A 177 14.79 9.65 -1.18
CA SER A 177 13.90 10.05 -0.08
C SER A 177 12.76 9.06 0.18
N THR A 178 12.58 8.05 -0.68
CA THR A 178 11.48 7.09 -0.54
C THR A 178 11.85 5.72 -1.09
N ASN A 179 11.08 4.72 -0.71
CA ASN A 179 11.02 3.41 -1.38
C ASN A 179 9.61 3.12 -1.94
N LEU A 180 8.80 4.15 -2.20
CA LEU A 180 7.43 4.01 -2.73
C LEU A 180 7.36 3.25 -4.06
N ASN A 181 8.46 3.21 -4.82
CA ASN A 181 8.59 2.37 -6.02
C ASN A 181 8.31 0.89 -5.73
N GLU A 182 8.66 0.36 -4.55
CA GLU A 182 8.39 -1.05 -4.20
C GLU A 182 6.89 -1.37 -4.23
N TYR A 183 6.05 -0.47 -3.72
CA TYR A 183 4.60 -0.61 -3.75
C TYR A 183 4.06 -0.55 -5.19
N ILE A 184 4.51 0.43 -5.98
CA ILE A 184 4.04 0.63 -7.36
C ILE A 184 4.45 -0.55 -8.25
N GLU A 185 5.68 -1.03 -8.12
CA GLU A 185 6.20 -2.19 -8.84
C GLU A 185 5.37 -3.44 -8.53
N TYR A 186 5.10 -3.71 -7.25
CA TYR A 186 4.28 -4.85 -6.84
C TYR A 186 2.84 -4.78 -7.39
N CYS A 187 2.23 -3.59 -7.36
CA CYS A 187 0.93 -3.34 -7.98
C CYS A 187 0.92 -3.66 -9.49
N ILE A 188 1.96 -3.27 -10.23
CA ILE A 188 2.09 -3.55 -11.67
C ILE A 188 2.24 -5.05 -11.93
N LEU A 189 3.04 -5.76 -11.12
CA LEU A 189 3.23 -7.21 -11.26
C LEU A 189 1.90 -7.97 -11.14
N ILE A 190 1.05 -7.58 -10.18
CA ILE A 190 -0.29 -8.18 -10.03
C ILE A 190 -1.17 -7.85 -11.25
N ALA A 191 -1.20 -6.60 -11.68
CA ALA A 191 -2.02 -6.17 -12.82
C ALA A 191 -1.67 -6.92 -14.12
N LYS A 192 -0.37 -7.24 -14.29
CA LYS A 192 0.15 -8.02 -15.42
C LYS A 192 0.00 -9.55 -15.23
N ASN A 193 -0.59 -10.02 -14.12
CA ASN A 193 -0.71 -11.43 -13.74
C ASN A 193 0.64 -12.17 -13.70
N LEU A 194 1.71 -11.49 -13.29
CA LEU A 194 3.06 -12.06 -13.20
C LEU A 194 3.32 -12.76 -11.87
N ILE A 195 2.45 -12.55 -10.88
CA ILE A 195 2.48 -13.15 -9.55
C ILE A 195 1.07 -13.43 -9.06
#